data_AF-A0A257M9Q4-F1
#
_entry.id   AF-A0A257M9Q4-F1
#
_cell.length_a   1.000
_cell.length_b   1.000
_cell.length_c   1.000
_cell.angle_alpha   90.00
_cell.angle_beta   90.00
_cell.angle_gamma   90.00
#
_symmetry.space_group_name_H-M   'P 1'
#
loop_
_entity.id
_entity.type
_entity.pdbx_description
1 polymer ?
#
loop_
_entity_poly.entity_id
_entity_poly.type
_entity_poly.pdbx_seq_one_letter_code
_entity_poly.pdbx_strand_id
1 'polypeptide(L)'
;MANEVQNLTILHPRPSSIVAALYTLRDLGAEVVILHGPSGCCFKHARLLEEDGVRVLTTALDEAGFVFGGQQPLTALLRKANELFHPKLMA
;
A
#
# COMPACT_ATOMS: atom_id res chain seq x y z
N MET A 1 34.86 14.91 23.65
CA MET A 1 34.36 14.86 22.26
C MET A 1 34.35 13.46 21.62
N ALA A 2 35.07 12.46 22.13
CA ALA A 2 34.99 11.08 21.58
C ALA A 2 33.78 10.26 22.09
N ASN A 3 33.14 10.69 23.19
CA ASN A 3 32.12 9.91 23.89
C ASN A 3 30.66 10.23 23.45
N GLU A 4 30.42 11.37 22.79
CA GLU A 4 29.06 11.73 22.34
C GLU A 4 28.62 10.98 21.07
N VAL A 5 29.58 10.59 20.22
CA VAL A 5 29.28 9.87 18.96
C VAL A 5 28.93 8.39 19.23
N GLN A 6 29.39 7.82 20.35
CA GLN A 6 29.16 6.42 20.73
C GLN A 6 27.72 6.16 21.23
N ASN A 7 26.98 7.20 21.62
CA ASN A 7 25.57 7.11 22.05
C ASN A 7 24.57 7.54 20.97
N LEU A 8 25.03 7.76 19.73
CA LEU A 8 24.17 8.20 18.65
C LEU A 8 23.41 6.99 18.07
N THR A 9 22.16 6.81 18.46
CA THR A 9 21.30 5.77 17.89
C THR A 9 20.82 6.22 16.51
N ILE A 10 21.43 5.68 15.45
CA ILE A 10 21.00 5.95 14.08
C ILE A 10 19.82 5.03 13.75
N LEU A 11 18.59 5.55 13.85
CA LEU A 11 17.39 4.84 13.43
C LEU A 11 17.40 4.67 11.90
N HIS A 12 17.56 3.43 11.44
CA HIS A 12 17.39 3.08 10.04
C HIS A 12 15.97 2.56 9.82
N PRO A 13 15.04 3.38 9.31
CA PRO A 13 13.69 2.92 9.03
C PRO A 13 13.73 1.82 7.96
N ARG A 14 13.21 0.65 8.31
CA ARG A 14 13.02 -0.43 7.35
C ARG A 14 11.64 -0.31 6.71
N PRO A 15 11.51 -0.57 5.39
CA PRO A 15 10.20 -0.63 4.75
C PRO A 15 9.31 -1.65 5.46
N SER A 16 8.02 -1.34 5.56
CA SER A 16 7.04 -2.26 6.14
C SER A 16 6.84 -3.49 5.26
N SER A 17 6.25 -4.54 5.83
CA SER A 17 5.85 -5.75 5.08
C SER A 17 4.90 -5.44 3.91
N ILE A 18 4.11 -4.37 4.01
CA ILE A 18 3.22 -3.91 2.93
C ILE A 18 4.05 -3.49 1.71
N VAL A 19 5.16 -2.79 1.91
CA VAL A 19 6.06 -2.41 0.80
C VAL A 19 6.65 -3.65 0.14
N ALA A 20 7.09 -4.64 0.93
CA ALA A 20 7.59 -5.89 0.37
C ALA A 20 6.53 -6.64 -0.45
N ALA A 21 5.28 -6.68 0.03
CA ALA A 21 4.16 -7.27 -0.70
C ALA A 21 3.87 -6.54 -2.02
N LEU A 22 3.88 -5.20 -2.00
CA LEU A 22 3.67 -4.38 -3.19
C LEU A 22 4.69 -4.69 -4.31
N TYR A 23 5.99 -4.74 -3.99
CA TYR A 23 7.02 -5.09 -4.98
C TYR A 23 6.92 -6.55 -5.43
N THR A 24 6.55 -7.46 -4.52
CA THR A 24 6.30 -8.86 -4.89
C THR A 24 5.16 -8.97 -5.91
N LEU A 25 4.06 -8.25 -5.69
CA LEU A 25 2.91 -8.25 -6.59
C LEU A 25 3.23 -7.65 -7.96
N ARG A 26 4.04 -6.59 -8.01
CA ARG A 26 4.59 -6.07 -9.28
C ARG A 26 5.35 -7.16 -10.03
N ASP A 27 6.26 -7.84 -9.35
CA ASP A 27 7.09 -8.88 -9.96
C ASP A 27 6.26 -10.10 -10.43
N LEU A 28 5.13 -10.36 -9.78
CA LEU A 28 4.14 -11.38 -10.18
C LEU A 28 3.19 -10.91 -11.30
N GLY A 29 3.29 -9.66 -11.75
CA GLY A 29 2.48 -9.12 -12.84
C GLY A 29 1.08 -8.68 -12.43
N ALA A 30 0.87 -8.29 -11.16
CA ALA A 30 -0.40 -7.69 -10.75
C ALA A 30 -0.61 -6.34 -11.46
N GLU A 31 -1.77 -6.17 -12.09
CA GLU A 31 -2.11 -4.95 -12.83
C GLU A 31 -2.83 -3.92 -11.95
N VAL A 32 -3.50 -4.41 -10.90
CA VAL A 32 -4.19 -3.61 -9.88
C VAL A 32 -3.85 -4.18 -8.51
N VAL A 33 -3.48 -3.30 -7.58
CA VAL A 33 -3.25 -3.64 -6.17
C VAL A 33 -4.15 -2.80 -5.27
N ILE A 34 -4.81 -3.44 -4.31
CA ILE A 34 -5.74 -2.82 -3.37
C ILE A 34 -5.11 -2.74 -1.98
N LEU A 35 -4.74 -1.53 -1.57
CA LEU A 35 -4.34 -1.21 -0.20
C LEU A 35 -5.58 -1.03 0.68
N HIS A 36 -5.99 -2.12 1.34
CA HIS A 36 -7.05 -2.05 2.33
C HIS A 36 -6.55 -1.44 3.64
N GLY A 37 -6.78 -0.14 3.82
CA GLY A 37 -6.26 0.63 4.94
C GLY A 37 -6.47 2.13 4.76
N PRO A 38 -5.85 2.97 5.61
CA PRO A 38 -5.87 4.42 5.46
C PRO A 38 -5.07 4.86 4.24
N SER A 39 -5.45 5.99 3.65
CA SER A 39 -4.87 6.51 2.40
C SER A 39 -3.38 6.84 2.47
N GLY A 40 -2.85 7.10 3.67
CA GLY A 40 -1.44 7.40 3.88
C GLY A 40 -0.51 6.18 3.83
N CYS A 41 -1.04 4.96 3.87
CA CYS A 41 -0.21 3.77 3.95
C CYS A 41 0.59 3.57 2.66
N CYS A 42 1.93 3.57 2.77
CA CYS A 42 2.85 3.29 1.66
C CYS A 42 2.69 4.19 0.42
N PHE A 43 2.09 5.38 0.54
CA PHE A 43 1.81 6.29 -0.58
C PHE A 43 2.99 6.51 -1.53
N LYS A 44 4.20 6.76 -0.97
CA LYS A 44 5.41 6.96 -1.78
C LYS A 44 5.75 5.73 -2.64
N HIS A 45 5.59 4.52 -2.10
CA HIS A 45 5.87 3.29 -2.84
C HIS A 45 4.75 2.98 -3.84
N ALA A 46 3.49 3.24 -3.47
CA ALA A 46 2.35 3.13 -4.38
C ALA A 46 2.55 4.00 -5.63
N ARG A 47 2.98 5.26 -5.44
CA ARG A 47 3.26 6.17 -6.55
C ARG A 47 4.39 5.69 -7.47
N LEU A 48 5.47 5.14 -6.90
CA LEU A 48 6.56 4.54 -7.70
C LEU A 48 6.08 3.34 -8.51
N LEU A 49 5.18 2.53 -7.94
CA LEU A 49 4.62 1.37 -8.64
C LEU A 49 3.67 1.74 -9.77
N GLU A 50 2.94 2.85 -9.65
CA GLU A 50 2.17 3.40 -10.76
C GLU A 50 3.05 3.82 -11.94
N GLU A 51 4.26 4.32 -11.68
CA GLU A 51 5.26 4.60 -12.72
C GLU A 51 5.77 3.32 -13.39
N ASP A 52 5.80 2.21 -12.65
CA ASP A 52 6.09 0.85 -13.15
C ASP A 52 4.87 0.17 -13.82
N GLY A 53 3.73 0.87 -13.98
CA GLY A 53 2.53 0.37 -14.66
C GLY A 53 1.54 -0.40 -13.77
N VAL A 54 1.77 -0.47 -12.45
CA VAL A 54 0.85 -1.10 -11.49
C VAL A 54 -0.11 -0.07 -10.93
N ARG A 55 -1.42 -0.26 -11.11
CA ARG A 55 -2.42 0.64 -10.50
C ARG A 55 -2.59 0.32 -9.03
N VAL A 56 -2.35 1.27 -8.13
CA VAL A 56 -2.54 1.06 -6.69
C VAL A 56 -3.73 1.87 -6.20
N LEU A 57 -4.73 1.19 -5.64
CA LEU A 57 -5.94 1.79 -5.10
C LEU A 57 -5.99 1.56 -3.59
N THR A 58 -6.79 2.35 -2.88
CA THR A 58 -6.98 2.17 -1.43
C THR A 58 -8.42 2.33 -1.03
N THR A 59 -8.85 1.60 0.00
CA THR A 59 -10.15 1.81 0.63
C THR A 59 -10.23 3.10 1.43
N ALA A 60 -9.09 3.77 1.67
CA ALA A 60 -9.01 5.02 2.43
C ALA A 60 -9.83 4.99 3.73
N LEU A 61 -9.64 3.93 4.53
CA LEU A 61 -10.38 3.76 5.77
C LEU A 61 -10.13 4.94 6.70
N ASP A 62 -11.22 5.53 7.16
CA ASP A 62 -11.26 6.56 8.19
C ASP A 62 -11.54 5.94 9.57
N GLU A 63 -11.74 6.79 10.58
CA GLU A 63 -12.03 6.34 11.95
C GLU A 63 -13.30 5.49 12.02
N ALA A 64 -14.34 5.84 11.25
CA ALA A 64 -15.57 5.05 11.20
C ALA A 64 -15.30 3.66 10.60
N GLY A 65 -14.54 3.57 9.50
CA GLY A 65 -14.13 2.30 8.91
C GLY A 65 -13.24 1.45 9.82
N PHE A 66 -12.47 2.07 10.72
CA PHE A 66 -11.71 1.37 11.75
C PHE A 66 -12.63 0.77 12.84
N VAL A 67 -13.64 1.52 13.29
CA VAL A 67 -14.56 1.09 14.35
C VAL A 67 -15.59 0.07 13.84
N PHE A 68 -16.19 0.33 12.68
CA PHE A 68 -17.31 -0.46 12.15
C PHE A 68 -16.89 -1.46 11.06
N GLY A 69 -15.62 -1.45 10.67
CA GLY A 69 -15.07 -2.32 9.64
C GLY A 69 -15.19 -1.75 8.21
N GLY A 70 -14.33 -2.26 7.32
CA GLY A 70 -14.15 -1.74 5.97
C GLY A 70 -14.71 -2.63 4.84
N GLN A 71 -15.60 -3.58 5.14
CA GLN A 71 -16.06 -4.57 4.15
C GLN A 71 -16.81 -3.92 2.98
N GLN A 72 -17.73 -2.99 3.25
CA GLN A 72 -18.47 -2.28 2.22
C GLN A 72 -17.57 -1.46 1.28
N PRO A 73 -16.68 -0.56 1.78
CA PRO A 73 -15.78 0.18 0.89
C PRO A 73 -14.82 -0.74 0.13
N LEU A 74 -14.34 -1.83 0.75
CA LEU A 74 -13.51 -2.82 0.05
C LEU A 74 -14.27 -3.48 -1.11
N THR A 75 -15.50 -3.95 -0.87
CA THR A 75 -16.30 -4.62 -1.88
C THR A 75 -16.66 -3.67 -3.03
N ALA A 76 -17.00 -2.42 -2.71
CA ALA A 76 -17.28 -1.39 -3.71
C ALA A 76 -16.04 -1.08 -4.56
N LEU A 77 -14.87 -0.98 -3.93
CA LEU A 77 -13.62 -0.72 -4.64
C LEU A 77 -13.22 -1.87 -5.55
N LEU A 78 -13.31 -3.12 -5.09
CA LEU A 78 -13.02 -4.30 -5.90
C LEU A 78 -13.89 -4.38 -7.15
N ARG A 79 -15.20 -4.12 -7.02
CA ARG A 79 -16.13 -4.08 -8.16
C ARG A 79 -15.75 -2.99 -9.15
N LYS A 80 -15.57 -1.76 -8.65
CA LYS A 80 -15.19 -0.61 -9.48
C LYS A 80 -13.85 -0.80 -10.18
N ALA A 81 -12.86 -1.38 -9.50
CA ALA A 81 -11.56 -1.67 -10.07
C ALA A 81 -11.67 -2.71 -11.20
N ASN A 82 -12.45 -3.76 -10.99
CA ASN A 82 -12.70 -4.78 -12.01
C ASN A 82 -13.44 -4.20 -13.24
N GLU A 83 -14.46 -3.38 -13.02
CA GLU A 83 -15.24 -2.72 -14.08
C GLU A 83 -14.42 -1.71 -14.89
N LEU A 84 -13.49 -0.98 -14.26
CA LEU A 84 -12.70 0.04 -14.94
C LEU A 84 -11.48 -0.54 -15.65
N PHE A 85 -10.79 -1.48 -15.01
CA PHE A 85 -9.46 -1.90 -15.45
C PHE A 85 -9.42 -3.30 -16.06
N HIS A 86 -10.44 -4.13 -15.82
CA HIS A 86 -10.51 -5.53 -16.29
C HIS A 86 -9.18 -6.29 -16.08
N PRO A 87 -8.57 -6.23 -14.88
CA PRO A 87 -7.23 -6.75 -14.66
C PRO A 87 -7.23 -8.29 -14.75
N LYS A 88 -6.17 -8.87 -15.32
CA LYS A 88 -5.98 -10.33 -15.26
C LYS A 88 -5.62 -10.80 -13.86
N LEU A 89 -4.87 -9.96 -13.12
CA LEU A 89 -4.48 -10.19 -11.75
C LEU A 89 -4.70 -8.92 -10.92
N MET A 90 -5.52 -9.07 -9.88
CA MET A 90 -5.78 -8.05 -8.86
C MET A 90 -5.53 -8.67 -7.48
N ALA A 91 -4.86 -7.93 -6.59
CA ALA A 91 -4.47 -8.39 -5.26
C ALA A 91 -4.66 -7.32 -4.19
#